data_AF-A0AAN7B1B8-F1
#
_entry.id   AF-A0AAN7B1B8-F1
#
_cell.length_a   1.000
_cell.length_b   1.000
_cell.length_c   1.000
_cell.angle_alpha   90.00
_cell.angle_beta   90.00
_cell.angle_gamma   90.00
#
_symmetry.space_group_name_H-M   'P 1'
#
loop_
_entity.id
_entity.type
_entity.pdbx_description
1 polymer ?
#
loop_
_entity_poly.entity_id
_entity_poly.type
_entity_poly.pdbx_seq_one_letter_code
_entity_poly.pdbx_strand_id
1 'polypeptide(L)'
;DVLKSLHDAAKQRHRRTAILHNQLANKPDAQSYHQMRKKLNKEKFISPLDADNTKCNIYYIKKRFMRFCSQNNHGLWTTAIRTKNCDKGLIMTFLHWICKTYLEPRRKRRKRSKQKTVNQYWRDFKMLYRRTNKGKVINANDCAEMVKYIQGSLTEEFDLDKMPKDKPVLGVDDLLLGLTHHWSRDRSVFPMEDDQLDLATIMLFQSYSRPTSRVC
;
A
#
# COMPACT_ATOMS: atom_id res chain seq x y z
N ASP A 1 -4.18 -51.60 19.96
CA ASP A 1 -5.62 -51.41 20.20
C ASP A 1 -6.25 -50.64 19.03
N VAL A 2 -6.56 -51.36 17.96
CA VAL A 2 -7.03 -50.81 16.66
C VAL A 2 -8.55 -50.57 16.68
N LEU A 3 -9.28 -51.29 17.52
CA LEU A 3 -10.73 -51.13 17.67
C LEU A 3 -11.08 -49.78 18.30
N LYS A 4 -10.30 -49.35 19.30
CA LYS A 4 -10.48 -48.05 19.94
C LYS A 4 -10.24 -46.88 18.97
N SER A 5 -9.19 -46.95 18.15
CA SER A 5 -8.91 -45.92 17.15
C SER A 5 -9.96 -45.85 16.04
N LEU A 6 -10.49 -46.99 15.60
CA LEU A 6 -11.61 -47.05 14.65
C LEU A 6 -12.89 -46.44 15.22
N HIS A 7 -13.20 -46.71 16.49
CA HIS A 7 -14.36 -46.15 17.17
C HIS A 7 -14.24 -44.62 17.33
N ASP A 8 -13.06 -44.12 17.69
CA ASP A 8 -12.81 -42.69 17.83
C ASP A 8 -12.90 -41.96 16.47
N ALA A 9 -12.38 -42.58 15.40
CA ALA A 9 -12.50 -42.06 14.04
C ALA A 9 -13.97 -42.00 13.58
N ALA A 10 -14.77 -43.02 13.87
CA ALA A 10 -16.20 -43.05 13.55
C ALA A 10 -16.97 -41.95 14.30
N LYS A 11 -16.68 -41.76 15.59
CA LYS A 11 -17.28 -40.70 16.42
C LYS A 11 -16.91 -39.30 15.91
N GLN A 12 -15.66 -39.11 15.48
CA GLN A 12 -15.22 -37.84 14.92
C GLN A 12 -15.83 -37.55 13.55
N ARG A 13 -16.00 -38.58 12.70
CA ARG A 13 -16.72 -38.46 11.43
C ARG A 13 -18.17 -38.07 11.65
N HIS A 14 -18.88 -38.73 12.57
CA HIS A 14 -20.27 -38.40 12.90
C HIS A 14 -20.42 -36.95 13.39
N ARG A 15 -19.53 -36.49 14.27
CA ARG A 15 -19.49 -35.08 14.72
C ARG A 15 -19.28 -34.11 13.56
N ARG A 16 -18.35 -34.39 12.66
CA ARG A 16 -18.09 -33.55 11.47
C ARG A 16 -19.32 -33.49 10.55
N THR A 17 -19.98 -34.62 10.30
CA THR A 17 -21.19 -34.67 9.47
C THR A 17 -22.33 -33.87 10.11
N ALA A 18 -22.50 -33.95 11.44
CA ALA A 18 -23.51 -33.18 12.16
C ALA A 18 -23.25 -31.66 12.11
N ILE A 19 -21.99 -31.23 12.24
CA ILE A 19 -21.60 -29.82 12.07
C ILE A 19 -21.92 -29.34 10.65
N LEU A 20 -21.62 -30.15 9.65
CA LEU A 20 -21.83 -29.82 8.24
C LEU A 20 -23.33 -29.73 7.90
N HIS A 21 -24.16 -30.64 8.43
CA HIS A 21 -25.62 -30.55 8.33
C HIS A 21 -26.19 -29.31 9.01
N ASN A 22 -25.70 -28.96 10.20
CA ASN A 22 -26.11 -27.73 10.89
C ASN A 22 -25.70 -26.46 10.11
N GLN A 23 -24.52 -26.46 9.48
CA GLN A 23 -24.08 -25.36 8.62
C GLN A 23 -24.93 -25.24 7.34
N LEU A 24 -25.33 -26.36 6.75
CA LEU A 24 -26.22 -26.39 5.59
C LEU A 24 -27.65 -25.95 5.95
N ALA A 25 -28.15 -26.33 7.13
CA ALA A 25 -29.45 -25.91 7.65
C ALA A 25 -29.47 -24.41 8.00
N ASN A 26 -28.33 -23.86 8.45
CA ASN A 26 -28.16 -22.44 8.74
C ASN A 26 -27.80 -21.60 7.51
N LYS A 27 -27.93 -22.14 6.29
CA LYS A 27 -27.69 -21.38 5.07
C LYS A 27 -28.75 -20.27 4.96
N PRO A 28 -28.36 -18.99 4.84
CA PRO A 28 -29.33 -17.91 4.83
C PRO A 28 -30.28 -18.08 3.64
N ASP A 29 -31.58 -17.94 3.89
CA ASP A 29 -32.57 -17.89 2.83
C ASP A 29 -32.47 -16.57 2.03
N ALA A 30 -33.15 -16.51 0.89
CA ALA A 30 -33.14 -15.33 0.04
C ALA A 30 -33.63 -14.06 0.79
N GLN A 31 -34.59 -14.23 1.70
CA GLN A 31 -35.16 -13.14 2.50
C GLN A 31 -34.16 -12.56 3.50
N SER A 32 -33.34 -13.41 4.14
CA SER A 32 -32.25 -13.03 5.02
C SER A 32 -31.18 -12.24 4.26
N TYR A 33 -30.83 -12.64 3.03
CA TYR A 33 -29.94 -11.85 2.18
C TYR A 33 -30.54 -10.49 1.80
N HIS A 34 -31.85 -10.40 1.53
CA HIS A 34 -32.52 -9.11 1.27
C HIS A 34 -32.50 -8.19 2.49
N GLN A 35 -32.71 -8.72 3.70
CA GLN A 35 -32.61 -7.95 4.94
C GLN A 35 -31.16 -7.49 5.20
N MET A 36 -30.19 -8.38 5.00
CA MET A 36 -28.77 -8.07 5.11
C MET A 36 -28.37 -6.96 4.14
N ARG A 37 -28.80 -7.02 2.87
CA ARG A 37 -28.57 -5.97 1.88
C ARG A 37 -29.14 -4.62 2.34
N LYS A 38 -30.36 -4.59 2.87
CA LYS A 38 -30.96 -3.37 3.42
C LYS A 38 -30.15 -2.81 4.59
N LYS A 39 -29.64 -3.67 5.48
CA LYS A 39 -28.79 -3.27 6.61
C LYS A 39 -27.44 -2.71 6.13
N LEU A 40 -26.76 -3.41 5.22
CA LEU A 40 -25.47 -2.99 4.67
C LEU A 40 -25.58 -1.67 3.90
N ASN A 41 -26.67 -1.44 3.18
CA ASN A 41 -26.91 -0.18 2.48
C ASN A 41 -27.12 1.04 3.41
N LYS A 42 -27.41 0.83 4.72
CA LYS A 42 -27.48 1.93 5.69
C LYS A 42 -26.09 2.51 5.97
N GLU A 43 -25.05 1.67 5.96
CA GLU A 43 -23.66 2.09 6.10
C GLU A 43 -23.06 2.46 4.74
N LYS A 44 -23.09 3.74 4.39
CA LYS A 44 -22.60 4.22 3.08
C LYS A 44 -21.08 4.11 2.90
N PHE A 45 -20.32 4.09 4.00
CA PHE A 45 -18.86 3.99 3.96
C PHE A 45 -18.33 3.25 5.18
N ILE A 46 -17.85 2.04 4.95
CA ILE A 46 -17.07 1.27 5.93
C ILE A 46 -15.64 1.80 5.84
N SER A 47 -15.11 2.34 6.93
CA SER A 47 -13.74 2.83 6.96
C SER A 47 -12.77 1.65 6.85
N PRO A 48 -11.86 1.62 5.85
CA PRO A 48 -10.85 0.57 5.77
C PRO A 48 -9.98 0.51 7.03
N LEU A 49 -9.63 -0.72 7.44
CA LEU A 49 -8.63 -0.99 8.46
C LEU A 49 -7.25 -0.67 7.88
N ASP A 50 -6.78 0.54 8.16
CA ASP A 50 -5.51 1.03 7.62
C ASP A 50 -4.32 0.41 8.36
N ALA A 51 -3.35 -0.08 7.60
CA ALA A 51 -2.03 -0.40 8.12
C ALA A 51 -1.38 0.85 8.75
N ASP A 52 -0.47 0.67 9.69
CA ASP A 52 0.11 1.80 10.44
C ASP A 52 0.85 2.79 9.53
N ASN A 53 1.53 2.30 8.50
CA ASN A 53 2.14 3.16 7.48
C ASN A 53 1.10 4.04 6.75
N THR A 54 -0.08 3.51 6.47
CA THR A 54 -1.16 4.28 5.83
C THR A 54 -1.69 5.36 6.77
N LYS A 55 -1.88 5.06 8.07
CA LYS A 55 -2.26 6.05 9.08
C LYS A 55 -1.22 7.17 9.17
N CYS A 56 0.06 6.83 9.21
CA CYS A 56 1.16 7.78 9.20
C CYS A 56 1.16 8.66 7.95
N ASN A 57 1.01 8.09 6.76
CA ASN A 57 0.96 8.84 5.50
C ASN A 57 -0.20 9.84 5.48
N ILE A 58 -1.40 9.42 5.91
CA ILE A 58 -2.58 10.28 6.03
C ILE A 58 -2.33 11.41 7.04
N TYR A 59 -1.69 11.11 8.19
CA TYR A 59 -1.34 12.11 9.19
C TYR A 59 -0.38 13.17 8.62
N TYR A 60 0.69 12.76 7.94
CA TYR A 60 1.68 13.69 7.41
C TYR A 60 1.15 14.54 6.26
N ILE A 61 0.36 13.97 5.35
CA ILE A 61 -0.25 14.75 4.26
C ILE A 61 -1.28 15.73 4.81
N LYS A 62 -2.06 15.35 5.84
CA LYS A 62 -2.95 16.26 6.56
C LYS A 62 -2.18 17.42 7.17
N LYS A 63 -1.09 17.16 7.90
CA LYS A 63 -0.26 18.22 8.52
C LYS A 63 0.27 19.21 7.48
N ARG A 64 0.65 18.71 6.31
CA ARG A 64 1.09 19.56 5.19
C ARG A 64 -0.06 20.38 4.61
N PHE A 65 -1.22 19.77 4.42
CA PHE A 65 -2.40 20.47 3.92
C PHE A 65 -2.87 21.55 4.89
N MET A 66 -2.84 21.28 6.19
CA MET A 66 -3.09 22.29 7.24
C MET A 66 -2.17 23.50 7.08
N ARG A 67 -0.86 23.25 6.94
CA ARG A 67 0.13 24.31 6.75
C ARG A 67 -0.12 25.10 5.45
N PHE A 68 -0.39 24.40 4.34
CA PHE A 68 -0.76 25.02 3.08
C PHE A 68 -1.98 25.95 3.23
N CYS A 69 -3.07 25.47 3.84
CA CYS A 69 -4.27 26.27 4.04
C CYS A 69 -3.99 27.50 4.92
N SER A 70 -3.19 27.34 5.98
CA SER A 70 -2.83 28.45 6.88
C SER A 70 -1.96 29.52 6.22
N GLN A 71 -1.02 29.13 5.35
CA GLN A 71 -0.08 30.05 4.73
C GLN A 71 -0.67 30.78 3.52
N ASN A 72 -1.66 30.18 2.85
CA ASN A 72 -2.26 30.71 1.63
C ASN A 72 -3.71 31.19 1.85
N ASN A 73 -4.11 31.42 3.11
CA ASN A 73 -5.43 31.98 3.47
C ASN A 73 -6.64 31.21 2.94
N HIS A 74 -6.56 29.87 2.82
CA HIS A 74 -7.69 29.03 2.43
C HIS A 74 -8.64 28.69 3.60
N GLY A 75 -8.42 29.30 4.77
CA GLY A 75 -9.16 29.04 5.99
C GLY A 75 -8.83 27.70 6.65
N LEU A 76 -9.78 27.15 7.41
CA LEU A 76 -9.60 25.86 8.08
C LEU A 76 -9.52 24.72 7.07
N TRP A 77 -8.51 23.86 7.20
CA TRP A 77 -8.30 22.72 6.32
C TRP A 77 -9.51 21.76 6.25
N THR A 78 -10.26 21.64 7.36
CA THR A 78 -11.49 20.83 7.45
C THR A 78 -12.61 21.33 6.56
N THR A 79 -12.61 22.63 6.26
CA THR A 79 -13.55 23.27 5.34
C THR A 79 -13.02 23.20 3.91
N ALA A 80 -11.72 23.45 3.72
CA ALA A 80 -11.07 23.43 2.40
C ALA A 80 -11.14 22.05 1.73
N ILE A 81 -10.98 20.95 2.49
CA ILE A 81 -10.98 19.59 1.94
C ILE A 81 -12.38 19.05 1.59
N ARG A 82 -13.46 19.77 1.95
CA ARG A 82 -14.83 19.32 1.65
C ARG A 82 -15.07 19.31 0.15
N THR A 83 -15.90 18.39 -0.33
CA THR A 83 -16.24 18.27 -1.76
C THR A 83 -16.67 19.58 -2.44
N LYS A 84 -17.30 20.50 -1.71
CA LYS A 84 -17.76 21.80 -2.25
C LYS A 84 -16.62 22.80 -2.50
N ASN A 85 -15.51 22.66 -1.76
CA ASN A 85 -14.44 23.66 -1.70
C ASN A 85 -13.10 23.13 -2.23
N CYS A 86 -12.94 21.81 -2.31
CA CYS A 86 -11.73 21.15 -2.77
C CYS A 86 -11.81 20.90 -4.27
N ASP A 87 -11.65 21.96 -5.05
CA ASP A 87 -11.66 21.91 -6.49
C ASP A 87 -10.29 21.46 -7.05
N LYS A 88 -10.25 21.29 -8.37
CA LYS A 88 -9.03 20.92 -9.10
C LYS A 88 -7.90 21.92 -8.84
N GLY A 89 -8.21 23.22 -8.85
CA GLY A 89 -7.22 24.30 -8.66
C GLY A 89 -6.56 24.26 -7.29
N LEU A 90 -7.32 24.05 -6.22
CA LEU A 90 -6.78 23.92 -4.86
C LEU A 90 -5.82 22.72 -4.74
N ILE A 91 -6.16 21.61 -5.38
CA ILE A 91 -5.31 20.41 -5.35
C ILE A 91 -4.00 20.65 -6.12
N MET A 92 -4.07 21.25 -7.31
CA MET A 92 -2.88 21.57 -8.12
C MET A 92 -1.95 22.52 -7.37
N THR A 93 -2.49 23.60 -6.83
CA THR A 93 -1.73 24.58 -6.05
C THR A 93 -1.16 23.99 -4.76
N PHE A 94 -1.88 23.07 -4.10
CA PHE A 94 -1.33 22.32 -2.97
C PHE A 94 -0.12 21.45 -3.36
N LEU A 95 -0.22 20.70 -4.46
CA LEU A 95 0.90 19.86 -4.94
C LEU A 95 2.09 20.72 -5.37
N HIS A 96 1.84 21.84 -6.07
CA HIS A 96 2.86 22.82 -6.41
C HIS A 96 3.55 23.39 -5.17
N TRP A 97 2.77 23.81 -4.17
CA TRP A 97 3.29 24.30 -2.90
C TRP A 97 4.14 23.24 -2.18
N ILE A 98 3.77 21.95 -2.23
CA ILE A 98 4.61 20.87 -1.69
C ILE A 98 5.95 20.81 -2.43
N CYS A 99 5.94 20.86 -3.76
CA CYS A 99 7.17 20.85 -4.56
C CYS A 99 8.06 22.04 -4.21
N LYS A 100 7.50 23.24 -4.18
CA LYS A 100 8.20 24.48 -3.83
C LYS A 100 8.75 24.46 -2.40
N THR A 101 7.97 23.98 -1.43
CA THR A 101 8.36 24.01 -0.02
C THR A 101 9.37 22.92 0.36
N TYR A 102 9.25 21.72 -0.21
CA TYR A 102 10.00 20.54 0.24
C TYR A 102 10.97 19.97 -0.79
N LEU A 103 10.72 20.15 -2.09
CA LEU A 103 11.55 19.57 -3.16
C LEU A 103 12.53 20.59 -3.74
N GLU A 104 12.11 21.83 -3.95
CA GLU A 104 12.99 22.91 -4.44
C GLU A 104 14.22 23.13 -3.53
N PRO A 105 14.13 23.13 -2.19
CA PRO A 105 15.31 23.24 -1.34
C PRO A 105 16.27 22.03 -1.46
N ARG A 106 15.80 20.86 -1.90
CA ARG A 106 16.66 19.70 -2.16
C ARG A 106 17.43 19.86 -3.46
N ARG A 107 16.79 20.46 -4.48
CA ARG A 107 17.42 20.81 -5.75
C ARG A 107 18.58 21.80 -5.54
N LYS A 108 18.40 22.81 -4.68
CA LYS A 108 19.48 23.73 -4.29
C LYS A 108 20.70 23.02 -3.68
N ARG A 109 20.51 21.83 -3.11
CA ARG A 109 21.57 20.94 -2.60
C ARG A 109 22.00 19.86 -3.60
N ARG A 110 21.76 20.08 -4.89
CA ARG A 110 22.05 19.15 -6.00
C ARG A 110 21.39 17.77 -5.87
N LYS A 111 20.29 17.66 -5.11
CA LYS A 111 19.52 16.41 -4.96
C LYS A 111 18.21 16.49 -5.74
N ARG A 112 18.17 15.81 -6.89
CA ARG A 112 16.97 15.70 -7.72
C ARG A 112 15.92 14.84 -7.00
N SER A 113 14.68 15.31 -6.98
CA SER A 113 13.57 14.58 -6.35
C SER A 113 12.87 13.69 -7.39
N LYS A 114 12.52 12.47 -7.01
CA LYS A 114 11.82 11.53 -7.90
C LYS A 114 10.37 11.95 -8.12
N GLN A 115 9.88 11.86 -9.35
CA GLN A 115 8.46 12.09 -9.70
C GLN A 115 7.52 11.19 -8.87
N LYS A 116 7.94 9.95 -8.59
CA LYS A 116 7.23 9.00 -7.71
C LYS A 116 6.92 9.57 -6.32
N THR A 117 7.74 10.50 -5.81
CA THR A 117 7.50 11.16 -4.52
C THR A 117 6.24 12.03 -4.57
N VAL A 118 6.05 12.79 -5.64
CA VAL A 118 4.86 13.64 -5.82
C VAL A 118 3.62 12.77 -6.04
N ASN A 119 3.76 11.69 -6.82
CA ASN A 119 2.69 10.70 -6.97
C ASN A 119 2.28 10.08 -5.63
N GLN A 120 3.22 9.88 -4.70
CA GLN A 120 2.90 9.41 -3.35
C GLN A 120 2.09 10.45 -2.58
N TYR A 121 2.49 11.72 -2.59
CA TYR A 121 1.69 12.80 -1.96
C TYR A 121 0.28 12.89 -2.53
N TRP A 122 0.13 12.73 -3.84
CA TRP A 122 -1.18 12.69 -4.47
C TRP A 122 -2.02 11.50 -3.98
N ARG A 123 -1.43 10.30 -3.86
CA ARG A 123 -2.12 9.12 -3.32
C ARG A 123 -2.54 9.33 -1.88
N ASP A 124 -1.65 9.86 -1.05
CA ASP A 124 -1.94 10.13 0.36
C ASP A 124 -3.04 11.17 0.50
N PHE A 125 -3.03 12.21 -0.34
CA PHE A 125 -4.08 13.22 -0.37
C PHE A 125 -5.43 12.65 -0.78
N LYS A 126 -5.49 11.77 -1.81
CA LYS A 126 -6.72 11.05 -2.17
C LYS A 126 -7.27 10.24 -1.00
N MET A 127 -6.40 9.57 -0.25
CA MET A 127 -6.81 8.83 0.94
C MET A 127 -7.40 9.78 1.99
N LEU A 128 -6.71 10.88 2.31
CA LEU A 128 -7.20 11.90 3.24
C LEU A 128 -8.57 12.46 2.81
N TYR A 129 -8.74 12.79 1.53
CA TYR A 129 -9.99 13.28 0.96
C TYR A 129 -11.13 12.27 1.16
N ARG A 130 -10.88 10.99 0.82
CA ARG A 130 -11.87 9.92 0.93
C ARG A 130 -12.30 9.68 2.38
N ARG A 131 -11.36 9.70 3.34
CA ARG A 131 -11.66 9.54 4.78
C ARG A 131 -12.48 10.70 5.32
N THR A 132 -12.17 11.92 4.89
CA THR A 132 -12.83 13.12 5.39
C THR A 132 -14.23 13.30 4.78
N ASN A 133 -14.43 12.86 3.54
CA ASN A 133 -15.68 13.06 2.79
C ASN A 133 -16.58 11.81 2.74
N LYS A 134 -16.59 10.99 3.80
CA LYS A 134 -17.47 9.80 3.94
C LYS A 134 -17.41 8.87 2.72
N GLY A 135 -16.20 8.60 2.23
CA GLY A 135 -15.97 7.67 1.11
C GLY A 135 -16.09 8.28 -0.28
N LYS A 136 -16.48 9.56 -0.42
CA LYS A 136 -16.51 10.24 -1.72
C LYS A 136 -15.11 10.27 -2.34
N VAL A 137 -15.09 10.08 -3.65
CA VAL A 137 -13.87 10.13 -4.46
C VAL A 137 -13.82 11.44 -5.24
N ILE A 138 -12.61 11.89 -5.52
CA ILE A 138 -12.38 13.02 -6.44
C ILE A 138 -12.84 12.57 -7.84
N ASN A 139 -13.37 13.51 -8.62
CA ASN A 139 -13.82 13.24 -9.99
C ASN A 139 -12.73 12.52 -10.79
N ALA A 140 -13.11 11.50 -11.57
CA ALA A 140 -12.17 10.69 -12.35
C ALA A 140 -11.41 11.52 -13.40
N ASN A 141 -12.07 12.49 -14.03
CA ASN A 141 -11.47 13.42 -14.98
C ASN A 141 -10.43 14.30 -14.27
N ASP A 142 -10.78 14.88 -13.12
CA ASP A 142 -9.82 15.67 -12.34
C ASP A 142 -8.63 14.82 -11.89
N CYS A 143 -8.84 13.54 -11.57
CA CYS A 143 -7.75 12.63 -11.25
C CYS A 143 -6.82 12.39 -12.45
N ALA A 144 -7.36 12.24 -13.66
CA ALA A 144 -6.56 12.10 -14.87
C ALA A 144 -5.77 13.38 -15.16
N GLU A 145 -6.40 14.54 -15.02
CA GLU A 145 -5.76 15.85 -15.16
C GLU A 145 -4.67 16.07 -14.11
N MET A 146 -4.86 15.63 -12.86
CA MET A 146 -3.80 15.65 -11.84
C MET A 146 -2.58 14.83 -12.25
N VAL A 147 -2.80 13.64 -12.83
CA VAL A 147 -1.69 12.80 -13.30
C VAL A 147 -0.92 13.50 -14.42
N LYS A 148 -1.62 14.10 -15.39
CA LYS A 148 -0.99 14.88 -16.47
C LYS A 148 -0.21 16.07 -15.90
N TYR A 149 -0.78 16.81 -14.95
CA TYR A 149 -0.13 17.94 -14.29
C TYR A 149 1.16 17.54 -13.56
N ILE A 150 1.15 16.40 -12.85
CA ILE A 150 2.34 15.86 -12.20
C ILE A 150 3.38 15.46 -13.25
N GLN A 151 2.96 14.78 -14.33
CA GLN A 151 3.87 14.22 -15.34
C GLN A 151 4.49 15.27 -16.27
N GLY A 152 3.74 16.32 -16.59
CA GLY A 152 4.16 17.47 -17.38
C GLY A 152 4.65 18.60 -16.48
N SER A 153 3.76 19.56 -16.19
CA SER A 153 4.10 20.85 -15.56
C SER A 153 4.99 20.74 -14.32
N LEU A 154 4.61 19.94 -13.31
CA LEU A 154 5.43 19.82 -12.09
C LEU A 154 6.76 19.12 -12.35
N THR A 155 6.80 18.17 -13.28
CA THR A 155 8.04 17.48 -13.59
C THR A 155 9.03 18.37 -14.32
N GLU A 156 8.55 19.19 -15.26
CA GLU A 156 9.37 20.14 -15.99
C GLU A 156 9.85 21.28 -15.08
N GLU A 157 8.94 21.92 -14.34
CA GLU A 157 9.25 23.07 -13.48
C GLU A 157 10.26 22.71 -12.37
N PHE A 158 10.02 21.59 -11.68
CA PHE A 158 10.86 21.18 -10.55
C PHE A 158 12.00 20.23 -10.94
N ASP A 159 12.18 19.97 -12.23
CA ASP A 159 13.14 19.00 -12.77
C ASP A 159 13.04 17.66 -12.03
N LEU A 160 11.85 17.04 -11.99
CA LEU A 160 11.67 15.78 -11.28
C LEU A 160 12.30 14.61 -12.05
N ASP A 161 12.94 13.72 -11.33
CA ASP A 161 13.60 12.55 -11.92
C ASP A 161 12.55 11.46 -12.23
N LYS A 162 12.45 11.14 -13.51
CA LYS A 162 11.55 10.11 -14.09
C LYS A 162 12.22 8.73 -14.13
N MET A 163 13.55 8.68 -14.04
CA MET A 163 14.28 7.42 -14.20
C MET A 163 13.96 6.47 -13.04
N PRO A 164 13.82 5.16 -13.34
CA PRO A 164 13.75 4.16 -12.29
C PRO A 164 14.96 4.32 -11.37
N LYS A 165 14.78 4.05 -10.08
CA LYS A 165 15.92 3.93 -9.19
C LYS A 165 16.63 2.64 -9.58
N ASP A 166 17.94 2.69 -9.75
CA ASP A 166 18.74 1.48 -9.88
C ASP A 166 18.42 0.59 -8.68
N LYS A 167 17.95 -0.61 -8.99
CA LYS A 167 17.78 -1.61 -7.96
C LYS A 167 19.20 -1.98 -7.54
N PRO A 168 19.51 -2.04 -6.23
CA PRO A 168 20.73 -2.70 -5.81
C PRO A 168 20.57 -4.16 -6.24
N VAL A 169 21.21 -4.52 -7.36
CA VAL A 169 21.32 -5.89 -7.80
C VAL A 169 22.54 -6.42 -7.06
N LEU A 170 22.33 -7.40 -6.18
CA LEU A 170 23.42 -8.14 -5.56
C LEU A 170 24.31 -8.65 -6.69
N GLY A 171 25.57 -8.22 -6.68
CA GLY A 171 26.57 -8.75 -7.60
C GLY A 171 26.81 -10.23 -7.34
N VAL A 172 27.58 -10.87 -8.22
CA VAL A 172 28.04 -12.25 -7.98
C VAL A 172 28.83 -12.32 -6.67
N ASP A 173 29.64 -11.30 -6.38
CA ASP A 173 30.42 -11.23 -5.14
C ASP A 173 29.54 -11.06 -3.90
N ASP A 174 28.49 -10.24 -3.97
CA ASP A 174 27.56 -10.06 -2.84
C ASP A 174 26.74 -11.33 -2.58
N LEU A 175 26.37 -12.05 -3.65
CA LEU A 175 25.71 -13.35 -3.55
C LEU A 175 26.64 -14.39 -2.93
N LEU A 176 27.89 -14.47 -3.39
CA LEU A 176 28.89 -15.39 -2.85
C LEU A 176 29.18 -15.07 -1.37
N LEU A 177 29.28 -13.79 -1.01
CA LEU A 177 29.44 -13.34 0.37
C LEU A 177 28.23 -13.72 1.23
N GLY A 178 27.01 -13.52 0.72
CA GLY A 178 25.77 -13.89 1.41
C GLY A 178 25.68 -15.40 1.65
N LEU A 179 25.97 -16.21 0.63
CA LEU A 179 26.03 -17.67 0.74
C LEU A 179 27.12 -18.11 1.72
N THR A 180 28.33 -17.56 1.61
CA THR A 180 29.44 -17.91 2.51
C THR A 180 29.11 -17.56 3.95
N HIS A 181 28.52 -16.40 4.20
CA HIS A 181 28.11 -16.00 5.55
C HIS A 181 27.03 -16.93 6.10
N HIS A 182 26.00 -17.23 5.30
CA HIS A 182 24.93 -18.14 5.68
C HIS A 182 25.45 -19.54 6.03
N TRP A 183 26.30 -20.12 5.18
CA TRP A 183 26.84 -21.47 5.35
C TRP A 183 27.88 -21.59 6.47
N SER A 184 28.73 -20.57 6.68
CA SER A 184 29.86 -20.68 7.61
C SER A 184 29.61 -20.03 8.97
N ARG A 185 28.69 -19.07 9.08
CA ARG A 185 28.56 -18.22 10.28
C ARG A 185 27.16 -18.16 10.89
N ASP A 186 26.08 -18.39 10.14
CA ASP A 186 24.75 -18.32 10.71
C ASP A 186 24.28 -19.68 11.24
N ARG A 187 24.44 -19.90 12.55
CA ARG A 187 23.88 -21.06 13.26
C ARG A 187 22.65 -20.73 14.10
N SER A 188 22.13 -19.51 13.99
CA SER A 188 21.19 -18.95 14.97
C SER A 188 19.74 -18.91 14.50
N VAL A 189 19.51 -18.70 13.20
CA VAL A 189 18.18 -18.54 12.62
C VAL A 189 17.62 -19.86 12.09
N PHE A 190 18.49 -20.72 11.53
CA PHE A 190 18.13 -22.01 10.94
C PHE A 190 19.02 -23.11 11.53
N PRO A 191 18.59 -23.77 12.62
CA PRO A 191 19.43 -24.72 13.35
C PRO A 191 19.60 -26.06 12.62
N MET A 192 18.71 -26.39 11.67
CA MET A 192 18.76 -27.64 10.89
C MET A 192 19.53 -27.41 9.59
N GLU A 193 20.33 -28.39 9.16
CA GLU A 193 21.10 -28.32 7.91
C GLU A 193 20.19 -28.19 6.67
N ASP A 194 19.02 -28.83 6.69
CA ASP A 194 18.03 -28.77 5.59
C ASP A 194 17.52 -27.35 5.35
N ASP A 195 17.19 -26.61 6.42
CA ASP A 195 16.74 -25.22 6.34
C ASP A 195 17.83 -24.30 5.77
N GLN A 196 19.11 -24.63 6.04
CA GLN A 196 20.25 -23.89 5.51
C GLN A 196 20.41 -24.11 4.00
N LEU A 197 20.25 -25.35 3.54
CA LEU A 197 20.27 -25.73 2.12
C LEU A 197 19.08 -25.13 1.35
N ASP A 198 17.89 -25.12 1.95
CA ASP A 198 16.70 -24.52 1.37
C ASP A 198 16.88 -23.00 1.17
N LEU A 199 17.40 -22.30 2.18
CA LEU A 199 17.64 -20.86 2.05
C LEU A 199 18.69 -20.53 0.99
N ALA A 200 19.78 -21.31 0.92
CA ALA A 200 20.81 -21.16 -0.11
C ALA A 200 20.23 -21.40 -1.51
N THR A 201 19.38 -22.41 -1.65
CA THR A 201 18.66 -22.72 -2.89
C THR A 201 17.72 -21.59 -3.28
N ILE A 202 17.00 -21.00 -2.32
CA ILE A 202 16.15 -19.82 -2.55
C ILE A 202 16.97 -18.61 -2.98
N MET A 203 18.13 -18.35 -2.35
CA MET A 203 19.02 -17.25 -2.73
C MET A 203 19.54 -17.40 -4.17
N LEU A 204 19.98 -18.61 -4.55
CA LEU A 204 20.40 -18.94 -5.91
C LEU A 204 19.23 -18.85 -6.90
N PHE A 205 18.06 -19.37 -6.54
CA PHE A 205 16.90 -19.28 -7.42
C PHE A 205 16.50 -17.82 -7.66
N GLN A 206 16.54 -16.96 -6.64
CA GLN A 206 16.26 -15.53 -6.79
C GLN A 206 17.31 -14.79 -7.63
N SER A 207 18.57 -15.21 -7.60
CA SER A 207 19.63 -14.62 -8.42
C SER A 207 19.52 -15.02 -9.89
N TYR A 208 19.16 -16.27 -10.19
CA TYR A 208 19.12 -16.80 -11.57
C TYR A 208 17.75 -16.69 -12.26
N SER A 209 16.65 -16.56 -11.51
CA SER A 209 15.28 -16.47 -12.08
C SER A 209 14.80 -15.03 -12.34
N ARG A 210 15.53 -14.01 -11.88
CA ARG A 210 15.20 -12.63 -12.21
C ARG A 210 15.81 -12.32 -13.58
N PRO A 211 15.01 -11.90 -14.58
CA PRO A 211 15.57 -11.46 -15.85
C PRO A 211 16.47 -10.26 -15.55
N THR A 212 17.77 -10.48 -15.61
CA THR A 212 18.76 -9.43 -15.72
C THR A 212 18.48 -8.73 -17.05
N SER A 213 17.68 -7.69 -17.03
CA SER A 213 17.69 -6.69 -18.09
C SER A 213 19.01 -5.92 -17.99
N ARG A 214 20.09 -6.61 -18.36
CA ARG A 214 21.33 -6.03 -18.89
C ARG A 214 21.32 -6.38 -20.36
N VAL A 215 20.76 -5.50 -21.16
CA VAL A 215 21.18 -5.36 -22.56
C VAL A 215 21.68 -3.92 -22.66
N CYS A 216 22.91 -3.83 -23.17
CA CYS A 216 23.77 -2.66 -23.27
C CYS A 216 23.10 -1.45 -23.92
#